data_AF-A0A6M6IFQ5-F1
#
_entry.id   AF-A0A6M6IFQ5-F1
#
_cell.length_a   1.000
_cell.length_b   1.000
_cell.length_c   1.000
_cell.angle_alpha   90.00
_cell.angle_beta   90.00
_cell.angle_gamma   90.00
#
_symmetry.space_group_name_H-M   'P 1'
#
loop_
_entity.id
_entity.type
_entity.pdbx_description
1 polymer ?
#
loop_
_entity_poly.entity_id
_entity_poly.type
_entity_poly.pdbx_seq_one_letter_code
_entity_poly.pdbx_strand_id
1 'polypeptide(L)'
;MSPVIAFLLFTTLSLAMASPASAQTRYSCRDEQGAVYTLARPCPKGMVTSAVSAGPVEPRAEPRSYAPTPSRRSSAMREVPEYESYMSGRCRTLQNSIRGASANGSSYDVIAGMQREYRRDCSDEESDAASRYYRERREARSQRRTEREREEQAQLAQEEQESRKALQCAESKRILAAKRARTDLTPGERNDLRRFETNVITRCGDF
;
A
#
# COMPACT_ATOMS: atom_id res chain seq x y z
N MET A 1 3.74 -4.70 -63.06
CA MET A 1 3.21 -3.37 -63.46
C MET A 1 3.64 -2.39 -62.39
N SER A 2 4.74 -1.68 -62.65
CA SER A 2 5.00 -0.35 -62.09
C SER A 2 4.14 0.67 -62.90
N PRO A 3 4.06 2.00 -62.62
CA PRO A 3 5.06 2.79 -61.89
C PRO A 3 4.55 4.09 -61.14
N VAL A 4 5.51 4.88 -60.62
CA VAL A 4 5.55 6.38 -60.62
C VAL A 4 5.09 7.21 -59.37
N ILE A 5 6.08 7.81 -58.67
CA ILE A 5 6.19 9.24 -58.17
C ILE A 5 5.30 9.63 -56.95
N ALA A 6 5.59 10.53 -56.00
CA ALA A 6 6.60 11.57 -55.66
C ALA A 6 6.53 11.77 -54.13
N PHE A 7 7.63 11.90 -53.39
CA PHE A 7 8.26 13.17 -52.97
C PHE A 7 7.47 14.09 -51.99
N LEU A 8 8.14 14.37 -50.86
CA LEU A 8 8.14 15.57 -50.00
C LEU A 8 7.19 15.69 -48.78
N LEU A 9 7.81 15.50 -47.60
CA LEU A 9 7.80 16.35 -46.40
C LEU A 9 6.52 17.14 -46.04
N PHE A 10 5.89 16.79 -44.91
CA PHE A 10 5.18 17.77 -44.07
C PHE A 10 5.26 17.40 -42.58
N THR A 11 6.10 18.14 -41.86
CA THR A 11 5.89 18.54 -40.47
C THR A 11 4.51 19.16 -40.29
N THR A 12 3.77 18.86 -39.21
CA THR A 12 3.13 19.83 -38.29
C THR A 12 1.94 19.26 -37.51
N LEU A 13 1.82 19.77 -36.27
CA LEU A 13 0.57 20.09 -35.58
C LEU A 13 -0.24 18.95 -34.93
N SER A 14 0.23 18.53 -33.76
CA SER A 14 -0.64 18.16 -32.64
C SER A 14 -1.44 19.40 -32.19
N LEU A 15 -2.59 19.64 -32.83
CA LEU A 15 -3.52 20.70 -32.43
C LEU A 15 -4.49 20.15 -31.37
N ALA A 16 -4.50 20.85 -30.23
CA ALA A 16 -5.34 20.61 -29.08
C ALA A 16 -6.83 20.54 -29.44
N MET A 17 -7.50 19.44 -29.07
CA MET A 17 -8.94 19.39 -28.97
C MET A 17 -9.36 20.02 -27.63
N ALA A 18 -9.58 21.33 -27.65
CA ALA A 18 -10.31 22.03 -26.60
C ALA A 18 -11.81 21.79 -26.80
N SER A 19 -12.45 21.06 -25.87
CA SER A 19 -13.90 20.89 -25.86
C SER A 19 -14.60 22.21 -25.46
N PRO A 20 -15.81 22.49 -25.99
CA PRO A 20 -16.54 23.70 -25.65
C PRO A 20 -17.05 23.63 -24.21
N ALA A 21 -16.56 24.54 -23.36
CA ALA A 21 -17.11 24.77 -22.03
C ALA A 21 -18.53 25.36 -22.16
N SER A 22 -19.55 24.53 -21.97
CA SER A 22 -20.92 24.99 -21.79
C SER A 22 -21.05 25.58 -20.37
N ALA A 23 -21.24 26.89 -20.28
CA ALA A 23 -21.51 27.55 -19.01
C ALA A 23 -22.93 27.19 -18.55
N GLN A 24 -23.06 26.40 -17.49
CA GLN A 24 -24.35 26.11 -16.86
C GLN A 24 -24.57 27.03 -15.65
N THR A 25 -25.64 27.82 -15.67
CA THR A 25 -26.09 28.64 -14.54
C THR A 25 -26.66 27.74 -13.43
N ARG A 26 -26.09 27.85 -12.23
CA ARG A 26 -26.55 27.13 -11.03
C ARG A 26 -27.13 28.13 -10.03
N TYR A 27 -28.31 27.82 -9.51
CA TYR A 27 -29.03 28.58 -8.50
C TYR A 27 -28.95 27.82 -7.18
N SER A 28 -28.49 28.48 -6.12
CA SER A 28 -28.52 27.96 -4.75
C SER A 28 -29.79 28.46 -4.08
N CYS A 29 -30.64 27.53 -3.65
CA CYS A 29 -31.96 27.79 -3.08
C CYS A 29 -31.99 27.32 -1.63
N ARG A 30 -32.53 28.14 -0.74
CA ARG A 30 -32.71 27.80 0.67
C ARG A 30 -34.19 27.64 0.97
N ASP A 31 -34.55 26.54 1.61
CA ASP A 31 -35.92 26.29 2.10
C ASP A 31 -36.18 26.95 3.46
N GLU A 32 -37.43 26.95 3.90
CA GLU A 32 -37.87 27.53 5.18
C GLU A 32 -37.27 26.80 6.40
N GLN A 33 -36.82 25.55 6.23
CA GLN A 33 -36.18 24.72 7.26
C GLN A 33 -34.66 24.95 7.33
N GLY A 34 -34.11 25.75 6.42
CA GLY A 34 -32.71 26.15 6.37
C GLY A 34 -31.80 25.25 5.55
N ALA A 35 -32.32 24.24 4.85
CA ALA A 35 -31.55 23.40 3.95
C ALA A 35 -31.28 24.12 2.62
N VAL A 36 -30.08 23.92 2.07
CA VAL A 36 -29.61 24.59 0.84
C VAL A 36 -29.47 23.56 -0.29
N TYR A 37 -30.12 23.83 -1.42
CA TYR A 37 -30.11 22.99 -2.62
C TYR A 37 -29.54 23.75 -3.81
N THR A 38 -28.81 23.08 -4.68
CA THR A 38 -28.30 23.67 -5.92
C THR A 38 -29.08 23.13 -7.13
N LEU A 39 -29.77 24.00 -7.85
CA LEU A 39 -30.59 23.69 -9.00
C LEU A 39 -30.02 24.31 -10.28
N ALA A 40 -30.19 23.64 -11.41
CA ALA A 40 -29.86 24.18 -12.74
C ALA A 40 -30.97 25.09 -13.31
N ARG A 41 -32.05 25.32 -12.53
CA ARG A 41 -33.20 26.16 -12.87
C ARG A 41 -33.46 27.13 -11.71
N PRO A 42 -34.13 28.27 -11.94
CA PRO A 42 -34.47 29.22 -10.89
C PRO A 42 -35.24 28.57 -9.73
N CYS A 43 -35.02 29.05 -8.51
CA CYS A 43 -35.64 28.48 -7.32
C CYS A 43 -37.18 28.49 -7.40
N PRO A 44 -37.84 27.37 -7.03
CA PRO A 44 -39.29 27.29 -7.04
C PRO A 44 -39.90 28.25 -6.00
N LYS A 45 -41.16 28.65 -6.21
CA LYS A 45 -41.87 29.58 -5.30
C LYS A 45 -41.94 28.99 -3.89
N GLY A 46 -41.53 29.77 -2.90
CA GLY A 46 -41.40 29.34 -1.49
C GLY A 46 -39.96 29.04 -1.05
N MET A 47 -38.97 29.13 -1.94
CA MET A 47 -37.54 29.04 -1.60
C MET A 47 -36.83 30.36 -1.90
N VAL A 48 -35.84 30.72 -1.08
CA VAL A 48 -35.04 31.94 -1.25
C VAL A 48 -33.78 31.62 -2.05
N THR A 49 -33.57 32.31 -3.17
CA THR A 49 -32.33 32.20 -3.94
C THR A 49 -31.19 32.88 -3.17
N SER A 50 -30.20 32.11 -2.70
CA SER A 50 -29.08 32.61 -1.91
C SER A 50 -27.85 32.97 -2.75
N ALA A 51 -27.64 32.30 -3.89
CA ALA A 51 -26.53 32.59 -4.80
C ALA A 51 -26.81 32.08 -6.22
N VAL A 52 -26.29 32.77 -7.23
CA VAL A 52 -26.33 32.31 -8.63
C VAL A 52 -24.90 32.33 -9.18
N SER A 53 -24.43 31.19 -9.69
CA SER A 53 -23.09 31.06 -10.26
C SER A 53 -23.17 30.52 -11.69
N ALA A 54 -22.49 31.17 -12.63
CA ALA A 54 -22.29 30.69 -13.99
C ALA A 54 -20.80 30.41 -14.20
N GLY A 55 -20.43 29.17 -14.52
CA GLY A 55 -19.03 28.80 -14.72
C GLY A 55 -18.87 27.44 -15.41
N PRO A 56 -17.66 27.10 -15.87
CA PRO A 56 -17.38 25.83 -16.54
C PRO A 56 -17.69 24.65 -15.62
N VAL A 57 -18.32 23.62 -16.17
CA VAL A 57 -18.70 22.40 -15.44
C VAL A 57 -17.45 21.58 -15.15
N GLU A 58 -16.91 21.66 -13.94
CA GLU A 58 -16.14 20.52 -13.42
C GLU A 58 -17.11 19.33 -13.21
N PRO A 59 -16.74 18.10 -13.62
CA PRO A 59 -17.55 16.92 -13.38
C PRO A 59 -17.60 16.69 -11.87
N ARG A 60 -18.66 17.19 -11.24
CA ARG A 60 -18.91 17.01 -9.82
C ARG A 60 -19.35 15.57 -9.62
N ALA A 61 -18.55 14.82 -8.87
CA ALA A 61 -18.95 13.56 -8.24
C ALA A 61 -20.34 13.75 -7.63
N GLU A 62 -21.27 12.85 -7.97
CA GLU A 62 -22.64 12.93 -7.51
C GLU A 62 -22.71 13.17 -6.00
N PRO A 63 -23.61 14.03 -5.51
CA PRO A 63 -23.94 14.04 -4.10
C PRO A 63 -24.61 12.70 -3.83
N ARG A 64 -23.82 11.75 -3.31
CA ARG A 64 -24.32 10.53 -2.70
C ARG A 64 -25.52 10.93 -1.86
N SER A 65 -26.70 10.50 -2.29
CA SER A 65 -27.85 10.42 -1.41
C SER A 65 -27.31 9.74 -0.15
N TYR A 66 -27.31 10.43 0.98
CA TYR A 66 -27.17 9.78 2.26
C TYR A 66 -28.41 8.90 2.37
N ALA A 67 -28.33 7.69 1.81
CA ALA A 67 -28.96 6.55 2.43
C ALA A 67 -28.59 6.68 3.90
N PRO A 68 -29.55 6.65 4.84
CA PRO A 68 -29.21 6.53 6.24
C PRO A 68 -28.25 5.35 6.30
N THR A 69 -26.97 5.62 6.58
CA THR A 69 -26.06 4.56 6.98
C THR A 69 -26.84 3.82 8.05
N PRO A 70 -27.11 2.51 7.89
CA PRO A 70 -27.86 1.79 8.90
C PRO A 70 -27.14 2.08 10.19
N SER A 71 -27.82 2.84 11.05
CA SER A 71 -27.29 3.20 12.35
C SER A 71 -26.82 1.87 12.92
N ARG A 72 -25.52 1.74 13.22
CA ARG A 72 -24.92 0.61 13.94
C ARG A 72 -25.52 0.56 15.35
N ARG A 73 -26.82 0.38 15.42
CA ARG A 73 -27.66 0.11 16.58
C ARG A 73 -28.08 -1.35 16.58
N SER A 74 -27.54 -2.17 15.68
CA SER A 74 -27.17 -3.51 16.08
C SER A 74 -25.99 -3.35 17.03
N SER A 75 -26.23 -3.69 18.30
CA SER A 75 -25.23 -3.94 19.33
C SER A 75 -24.08 -4.76 18.75
N ALA A 76 -23.10 -4.09 18.16
CA ALA A 76 -21.76 -4.64 18.05
C ALA A 76 -21.34 -4.73 19.51
N MET A 77 -21.46 -5.93 20.08
CA MET A 77 -20.73 -6.28 21.29
C MET A 77 -19.36 -5.60 21.15
N ARG A 78 -19.09 -4.64 22.03
CA ARG A 78 -17.87 -3.84 21.99
C ARG A 78 -16.72 -4.83 21.78
N GLU A 79 -16.06 -4.74 20.63
CA GLU A 79 -15.07 -5.73 20.20
C GLU A 79 -14.11 -5.96 21.36
N VAL A 80 -13.98 -7.23 21.77
CA VAL A 80 -13.19 -7.60 22.93
C VAL A 80 -11.74 -7.23 22.61
N PRO A 81 -11.10 -6.36 23.40
CA PRO A 81 -9.71 -6.01 23.17
C PRO A 81 -8.81 -7.25 23.15
N GLU A 82 -7.99 -7.40 22.11
CA GLU A 82 -7.17 -8.61 21.91
C GLU A 82 -6.16 -8.85 23.06
N TYR A 83 -5.73 -7.79 23.74
CA TYR A 83 -4.83 -7.89 24.90
C TYR A 83 -5.44 -8.65 26.08
N GLU A 84 -6.76 -8.79 26.14
CA GLU A 84 -7.42 -9.51 27.22
C GLU A 84 -7.01 -10.99 27.28
N SER A 85 -6.54 -11.56 26.16
CA SER A 85 -5.95 -12.90 26.12
C SER A 85 -4.78 -13.10 27.09
N TYR A 86 -4.07 -12.02 27.44
CA TYR A 86 -2.96 -12.02 28.40
C TYR A 86 -3.41 -11.80 29.84
N MET A 87 -4.69 -11.49 30.07
CA MET A 87 -5.26 -11.33 31.40
C MET A 87 -5.75 -12.67 31.98
N SER A 88 -5.79 -12.73 33.31
CA SER A 88 -6.33 -13.82 34.09
C SER A 88 -7.79 -14.10 33.73
N GLY A 89 -8.19 -15.37 33.88
CA GLY A 89 -9.58 -15.78 33.65
C GLY A 89 -10.58 -15.05 34.56
N ARG A 90 -10.16 -14.65 35.76
CA ARG A 90 -10.99 -13.87 36.70
C ARG A 90 -11.27 -12.47 36.16
N CYS A 91 -10.22 -11.72 35.80
CA CYS A 91 -10.38 -10.35 35.33
C CYS A 91 -11.08 -10.28 33.97
N ARG A 92 -10.82 -11.24 33.07
CA ARG A 92 -11.59 -11.40 31.83
C ARG A 92 -13.07 -11.63 32.09
N THR A 93 -13.41 -12.56 33.00
CA THR A 93 -14.80 -12.85 33.34
C THR A 93 -15.47 -11.62 33.94
N LEU A 94 -14.84 -10.93 34.89
CA LEU A 94 -15.38 -9.73 35.51
C LEU A 94 -15.62 -8.62 34.48
N GLN A 95 -14.67 -8.39 33.57
CA GLN A 95 -14.80 -7.41 32.49
C GLN A 95 -15.95 -7.76 31.52
N ASN A 96 -16.08 -9.04 31.16
CA ASN A 96 -17.18 -9.53 30.34
C ASN A 96 -18.53 -9.38 31.04
N SER A 97 -18.57 -9.66 32.34
CA SER A 97 -19.76 -9.43 33.17
C SER A 97 -20.11 -7.94 33.22
N ILE A 98 -19.15 -7.02 33.36
CA ILE A 98 -19.40 -5.56 33.30
C ILE A 98 -19.97 -5.15 31.94
N ARG A 99 -19.38 -5.64 30.84
CA ARG A 99 -19.86 -5.33 29.47
C ARG A 99 -21.26 -5.88 29.21
N GLY A 100 -21.57 -7.07 29.73
CA GLY A 100 -22.87 -7.71 29.61
C GLY A 100 -23.92 -7.25 30.62
N ALA A 101 -23.52 -6.59 31.72
CA ALA A 101 -24.40 -6.31 32.86
C ALA A 101 -25.63 -5.49 32.49
N SER A 102 -25.47 -4.47 31.63
CA SER A 102 -26.59 -3.64 31.15
C SER A 102 -27.58 -4.46 30.30
N ALA A 103 -27.06 -5.31 29.42
CA ALA A 103 -27.91 -6.20 28.60
C ALA A 103 -28.62 -7.27 29.43
N ASN A 104 -28.01 -7.69 30.54
CA ASN A 104 -28.57 -8.67 31.48
C ASN A 104 -29.52 -8.06 32.53
N GLY A 105 -29.85 -6.76 32.43
CA GLY A 105 -30.77 -6.09 33.36
C GLY A 105 -30.20 -5.89 34.78
N SER A 106 -28.87 -5.86 34.94
CA SER A 106 -28.24 -5.62 36.24
C SER A 106 -28.51 -4.20 36.72
N SER A 107 -28.75 -4.03 38.03
CA SER A 107 -28.94 -2.70 38.61
C SER A 107 -27.67 -1.85 38.51
N TYR A 108 -27.85 -0.53 38.47
CA TYR A 108 -26.73 0.41 38.37
C TYR A 108 -25.73 0.24 39.53
N ASP A 109 -26.20 0.00 40.75
CA ASP A 109 -25.34 -0.18 41.93
C ASP A 109 -24.45 -1.41 41.83
N VAL A 110 -24.97 -2.51 41.24
CA VAL A 110 -24.20 -3.73 40.97
C VAL A 110 -23.13 -3.46 39.93
N ILE A 111 -23.48 -2.77 38.83
CA ILE A 111 -22.51 -2.39 37.80
C ILE A 111 -21.41 -1.51 38.38
N ALA A 112 -21.77 -0.51 39.19
CA ALA A 112 -20.82 0.37 39.85
C ALA A 112 -19.92 -0.39 40.84
N GLY A 113 -20.46 -1.39 41.55
CA GLY A 113 -19.70 -2.30 42.41
C GLY A 113 -18.66 -3.10 41.63
N MET A 114 -19.08 -3.76 40.55
CA MET A 114 -18.19 -4.53 39.68
C MET A 114 -17.09 -3.67 39.08
N GLN A 115 -17.41 -2.44 38.65
CA GLN A 115 -16.40 -1.50 38.13
C GLN A 115 -15.38 -1.09 39.20
N ARG A 116 -15.79 -0.94 40.46
CA ARG A 116 -14.86 -0.66 41.57
C ARG A 116 -13.96 -1.86 41.84
N GLU A 117 -14.52 -3.07 41.89
CA GLU A 117 -13.73 -4.30 42.06
C GLU A 117 -12.73 -4.48 40.92
N TYR A 118 -13.15 -4.30 39.68
CA TYR A 118 -12.28 -4.39 38.51
C TYR A 118 -11.13 -3.38 38.57
N ARG A 119 -11.42 -2.12 38.91
CA ARG A 119 -10.37 -1.11 39.08
C ARG A 119 -9.38 -1.45 40.19
N ARG A 120 -9.83 -2.08 41.27
CA ARG A 120 -8.99 -2.45 42.41
C ARG A 120 -8.13 -3.68 42.14
N ASP A 121 -8.70 -4.70 41.49
CA ASP A 121 -8.09 -6.03 41.41
C ASP A 121 -7.50 -6.35 40.02
N CYS A 122 -7.88 -5.61 38.97
CA CYS A 122 -7.56 -5.95 37.58
C CYS A 122 -6.91 -4.82 36.77
N SER A 123 -6.77 -3.61 37.31
CA SER A 123 -6.23 -2.46 36.57
C SER A 123 -4.75 -2.62 36.22
N ASP A 124 -3.93 -3.09 37.16
CA ASP A 124 -2.51 -3.36 36.93
C ASP A 124 -2.32 -4.49 35.92
N GLU A 125 -3.11 -5.57 36.05
CA GLU A 125 -3.08 -6.69 35.11
C GLU A 125 -3.49 -6.26 33.70
N GLU A 126 -4.51 -5.42 33.57
CA GLU A 126 -4.92 -4.86 32.28
C GLU A 126 -3.80 -4.02 31.65
N SER A 127 -3.15 -3.16 32.44
CA SER A 127 -2.02 -2.35 31.98
C SER A 127 -0.86 -3.22 31.49
N ASP A 128 -0.51 -4.26 32.25
CA ASP A 128 0.54 -5.21 31.91
C ASP A 128 0.19 -6.03 30.66
N ALA A 129 -1.03 -6.52 30.57
CA ALA A 129 -1.53 -7.27 29.42
C ALA A 129 -1.50 -6.42 28.15
N ALA A 130 -1.98 -5.18 28.22
CA ALA A 130 -1.93 -4.23 27.11
C ALA A 130 -0.48 -3.93 26.71
N SER A 131 0.39 -3.65 27.68
CA SER A 131 1.82 -3.40 27.45
C SER A 131 2.51 -4.56 26.74
N ARG A 132 2.28 -5.80 27.20
CA ARG A 132 2.79 -7.03 26.57
C ARG A 132 2.31 -7.18 25.13
N TYR A 133 1.00 -7.11 24.91
CA TYR A 133 0.40 -7.24 23.59
C TYR A 133 0.97 -6.20 22.60
N TYR A 134 1.02 -4.92 22.97
CA TYR A 134 1.52 -3.89 22.08
C TYR A 134 3.03 -4.00 21.84
N ARG A 135 3.81 -4.43 22.84
CA ARG A 135 5.23 -4.70 22.68
C ARG A 135 5.46 -5.83 21.69
N GLU A 136 4.83 -6.98 21.86
CA GLU A 136 4.93 -8.13 20.95
C GLU A 136 4.51 -7.75 19.53
N ARG A 137 3.43 -6.98 19.38
CA ARG A 137 3.01 -6.45 18.07
C ARG A 137 4.03 -5.54 17.41
N ARG A 138 4.72 -4.69 18.19
CA ARG A 138 5.79 -3.84 17.65
C ARG A 138 7.02 -4.67 17.29
N GLU A 139 7.41 -5.62 18.12
CA GLU A 139 8.52 -6.53 17.88
C GLU A 139 8.29 -7.38 16.63
N ALA A 140 7.10 -7.97 16.47
CA ALA A 140 6.74 -8.75 15.27
C ALA A 140 6.80 -7.91 13.98
N ARG A 141 6.37 -6.64 14.03
CA ARG A 141 6.49 -5.71 12.89
C ARG A 141 7.95 -5.35 12.61
N SER A 142 8.74 -5.13 13.65
CA SER A 142 10.16 -4.84 13.54
C SER A 142 10.92 -6.01 12.93
N GLN A 143 10.68 -7.24 13.41
CA GLN A 143 11.29 -8.46 12.92
C GLN A 143 11.02 -8.67 11.43
N ARG A 144 9.75 -8.55 11.01
CA ARG A 144 9.38 -8.66 9.59
C ARG A 144 10.07 -7.61 8.72
N ARG A 145 10.28 -6.40 9.24
CA ARG A 145 11.03 -5.37 8.51
C ARG A 145 12.50 -5.76 8.39
N THR A 146 13.14 -6.13 9.49
CA THR A 146 14.56 -6.53 9.49
C THR A 146 14.83 -7.77 8.66
N GLU A 147 13.89 -8.70 8.59
CA GLU A 147 13.98 -9.89 7.75
C GLU A 147 13.97 -9.52 6.26
N ARG A 148 13.02 -8.67 5.84
CA ARG A 148 12.98 -8.15 4.46
C ARG A 148 14.24 -7.39 4.09
N GLU A 149 14.73 -6.51 4.97
CA GLU A 149 15.97 -5.76 4.73
C GLU A 149 17.18 -6.71 4.57
N ARG A 150 17.24 -7.81 5.33
CA ARG A 150 18.29 -8.83 5.19
C ARG A 150 18.17 -9.62 3.89
N GLU A 151 16.95 -9.98 3.49
CA GLU A 151 16.69 -10.66 2.21
C GLU A 151 17.10 -9.79 1.02
N GLU A 152 16.71 -8.51 1.03
CA GLU A 152 17.09 -7.53 0.01
C GLU A 152 18.61 -7.35 -0.05
N GLN A 153 19.28 -7.21 1.10
CA GLN A 153 20.75 -7.13 1.16
C GLN A 153 21.42 -8.40 0.63
N ALA A 154 20.88 -9.57 0.94
CA ALA A 154 21.41 -10.83 0.45
C ALA A 154 21.27 -10.95 -1.08
N GLN A 155 20.14 -10.52 -1.64
CA GLN A 155 19.93 -10.49 -3.10
C GLN A 155 20.91 -9.55 -3.78
N LEU A 156 21.06 -8.32 -3.28
CA LEU A 156 22.01 -7.36 -3.83
C LEU A 156 23.46 -7.88 -3.76
N ALA A 157 23.84 -8.52 -2.65
CA ALA A 157 25.15 -9.12 -2.51
C ALA A 157 25.37 -10.30 -3.48
N GLN A 158 24.33 -11.09 -3.76
CA GLN A 158 24.38 -12.17 -4.75
C GLN A 158 24.56 -11.60 -6.17
N GLU A 159 23.76 -10.60 -6.56
CA GLU A 159 23.86 -9.94 -7.85
C GLU A 159 25.25 -9.31 -8.06
N GLU A 160 25.79 -8.65 -7.03
CA GLU A 160 27.14 -8.09 -7.09
C GLU A 160 28.20 -9.19 -7.28
N GLN A 161 28.08 -10.32 -6.56
CA GLN A 161 28.99 -11.43 -6.75
C GLN A 161 28.88 -12.07 -8.13
N GLU A 162 27.67 -12.21 -8.67
CA GLU A 162 27.43 -12.74 -10.02
C GLU A 162 27.99 -11.82 -11.09
N SER A 163 27.77 -10.51 -10.97
CA SER A 163 28.35 -9.53 -11.90
C SER A 163 29.88 -9.56 -11.90
N ARG A 164 30.50 -9.65 -10.71
CA ARG A 164 31.97 -9.79 -10.58
C ARG A 164 32.47 -11.09 -11.22
N LYS A 165 31.78 -12.21 -11.00
CA LYS A 165 32.12 -13.50 -11.63
C LYS A 165 31.98 -13.42 -13.16
N ALA A 166 30.92 -12.80 -13.67
CA ALA A 166 30.70 -12.61 -15.09
C ALA A 166 31.82 -11.78 -15.74
N LEU A 167 32.23 -10.68 -15.11
CA LEU A 167 33.35 -9.85 -15.58
C LEU A 167 34.68 -10.63 -15.62
N GLN A 168 34.98 -11.39 -14.57
CA GLN A 168 36.18 -12.23 -14.53
C GLN A 168 36.17 -13.31 -15.61
N CYS A 169 35.01 -13.90 -15.87
CA CYS A 169 34.84 -14.88 -16.92
C CYS A 169 34.99 -14.26 -18.31
N ALA A 170 34.37 -13.11 -18.57
CA ALA A 170 34.51 -12.39 -19.83
C ALA A 170 35.97 -12.03 -20.14
N GLU A 171 36.72 -11.54 -19.14
CA GLU A 171 38.13 -11.21 -19.33
C GLU A 171 38.98 -12.46 -19.58
N SER A 172 38.72 -13.55 -18.84
CA SER A 172 39.43 -14.81 -19.08
C SER A 172 39.18 -15.39 -20.48
N LYS A 173 37.94 -15.27 -21.00
CA LYS A 173 37.57 -15.67 -22.36
C LYS A 173 38.25 -14.79 -23.40
N ARG A 174 38.34 -13.47 -23.17
CA ARG A 174 39.09 -12.54 -24.02
C ARG A 174 40.57 -12.90 -24.11
N ILE A 175 41.20 -13.17 -22.98
CA ILE A 175 42.61 -13.60 -22.93
C ILE A 175 42.79 -14.91 -23.70
N LEU A 176 41.88 -15.87 -23.55
CA LEU A 176 41.94 -17.13 -24.27
C LEU A 176 41.84 -16.91 -25.79
N ALA A 177 40.91 -16.07 -26.25
CA ALA A 177 40.76 -15.74 -27.67
C ALA A 177 42.05 -15.10 -28.23
N ALA A 178 42.64 -14.16 -27.50
CA ALA A 178 43.90 -13.53 -27.89
C ALA A 178 45.06 -14.55 -27.95
N LYS A 179 45.16 -15.46 -26.99
CA LYS A 179 46.19 -16.51 -26.97
C LYS A 179 46.00 -17.56 -28.06
N ARG A 180 44.75 -17.94 -28.38
CA ARG A 180 44.42 -18.87 -29.48
C ARG A 180 44.69 -18.28 -30.86
N ALA A 181 44.57 -16.96 -31.02
CA ALA A 181 44.84 -16.28 -32.28
C ALA A 181 46.33 -16.19 -32.64
N ARG A 182 47.24 -16.41 -31.68
CA ARG A 182 48.67 -16.48 -31.93
C ARG A 182 49.02 -17.75 -32.70
N THR A 183 49.87 -17.64 -33.72
CA THR A 183 50.32 -18.75 -34.56
C THR A 183 51.73 -19.24 -34.22
N ASP A 184 52.43 -18.55 -33.31
CA ASP A 184 53.84 -18.71 -32.97
C ASP A 184 54.09 -19.41 -31.62
N LEU A 185 53.13 -20.20 -31.10
CA LEU A 185 53.27 -20.81 -29.76
C LEU A 185 54.32 -21.94 -29.73
N THR A 186 55.26 -21.82 -28.80
CA THR A 186 56.19 -22.89 -28.43
C THR A 186 55.44 -24.10 -27.83
N PRO A 187 56.04 -25.30 -27.81
CA PRO A 187 55.40 -26.48 -27.22
C PRO A 187 55.00 -26.31 -25.75
N GLY A 188 55.80 -25.58 -24.97
CA GLY A 188 55.51 -25.26 -23.56
C GLY A 188 54.29 -24.35 -23.41
N GLU A 189 54.26 -23.24 -24.13
CA GLU A 189 53.11 -22.31 -24.11
C GLU A 189 51.81 -22.96 -24.57
N ARG A 190 51.87 -23.93 -25.50
CA ARG A 190 50.71 -24.72 -25.92
C ARG A 190 50.13 -25.57 -24.78
N ASN A 191 50.98 -26.12 -23.91
CA ASN A 191 50.53 -26.86 -22.73
C ASN A 191 49.86 -25.92 -21.72
N ASP A 192 50.48 -24.77 -21.47
CA ASP A 192 49.94 -23.76 -20.55
C ASP A 192 48.62 -23.18 -21.05
N LEU A 193 48.48 -22.98 -22.37
CA LEU A 193 47.22 -22.56 -22.99
C LEU A 193 46.13 -23.60 -22.75
N ARG A 194 46.44 -24.90 -22.93
CA ARG A 194 45.47 -25.98 -22.69
C ARG A 194 45.04 -26.05 -21.23
N ARG A 195 45.99 -25.91 -20.28
CA ARG A 195 45.68 -25.84 -18.84
C ARG A 195 44.79 -24.64 -18.51
N PHE A 196 45.11 -23.49 -19.08
CA PHE A 196 44.32 -22.28 -18.90
C PHE A 196 42.90 -22.45 -19.46
N GLU A 197 42.77 -23.02 -20.65
CA GLU A 197 41.49 -23.36 -21.27
C GLU A 197 40.64 -24.27 -20.39
N THR A 198 41.20 -25.37 -19.89
CA THR A 198 40.50 -26.27 -18.95
C THR A 198 40.03 -25.52 -17.70
N ASN A 199 40.89 -24.69 -17.10
CA ASN A 199 40.52 -23.93 -15.90
C ASN A 199 39.40 -22.91 -16.16
N VAL A 200 39.40 -22.27 -17.33
CA VAL A 200 38.34 -21.34 -17.73
C VAL A 200 37.02 -22.09 -17.95
N ILE A 201 37.05 -23.23 -18.64
CA ILE A 201 35.86 -24.07 -18.85
C ILE A 201 35.29 -24.55 -17.51
N THR A 202 36.12 -25.05 -16.61
CA THR A 202 35.66 -25.51 -15.29
C THR A 202 35.04 -24.39 -14.46
N ARG A 203 35.56 -23.15 -14.55
CA ARG A 203 35.09 -22.03 -13.72
C ARG A 203 33.92 -21.25 -14.33
N CYS A 204 33.90 -21.13 -15.65
CA CYS A 204 33.03 -20.21 -16.38
C CYS A 204 32.06 -20.91 -17.34
N GLY A 205 32.12 -22.25 -17.43
CA GLY A 205 31.40 -23.04 -18.41
C GLY A 205 32.04 -23.02 -19.80
N ASP A 206 31.47 -23.82 -20.69
CA ASP A 206 31.92 -23.93 -22.07
C ASP A 206 31.68 -22.63 -22.89
N PHE A 207 32.20 -22.63 -24.12
CA PHE A 207 32.15 -21.51 -25.06
C PHE A 207 30.87 -21.50 -25.88
#